data_AF-A0A812RXW4-F1
#
_entry.id   AF-A0A812RXW4-F1
#
_cell.length_a   1.000
_cell.length_b   1.000
_cell.length_c   1.000
_cell.angle_alpha   90.00
_cell.angle_beta   90.00
_cell.angle_gamma   90.00
#
_symmetry.space_group_name_H-M   'P 1'
#
loop_
_entity.id
_entity.type
_entity.pdbx_description
1 polymer ?
#
loop_
_entity_poly.entity_id
_entity_poly.type
_entity_poly.pdbx_seq_one_letter_code
_entity_poly.pdbx_strand_id
1 'polypeptide(L)'
;DKDPQQYGLRSVAFEVGDMLKELPKADLLITKDTIIHIPNWAILKFLETNVNACPPWYKEVLFIHDRPPYWKFRWGAVPLVRHIVRNWDCPGFSDFHEIDLRVAPYHLDVVNLFEFNSSTRADRVMDNPK
;
A
#
# COMPACT_ATOMS: atom_id res chain seq x y z
N ASP A 1 -1.28 12.14 25.34
CA ASP A 1 -2.04 11.12 24.59
C ASP A 1 -3.50 11.49 24.54
N LYS A 2 -4.12 11.46 23.35
CA LYS A 2 -5.55 11.77 23.19
C LYS A 2 -6.37 10.52 23.52
N ASP A 3 -7.50 10.70 24.21
CA ASP A 3 -8.38 9.59 24.57
C ASP A 3 -9.03 8.98 23.30
N PRO A 4 -8.80 7.69 22.99
CA PRO A 4 -9.36 7.02 21.82
C PRO A 4 -10.90 7.03 21.77
N GLN A 5 -11.55 7.10 22.94
CA GLN A 5 -13.01 7.14 23.04
C GLN A 5 -13.60 8.40 22.41
N GLN A 6 -12.83 9.50 22.35
CA GLN A 6 -13.23 10.73 21.67
C GLN A 6 -13.39 10.55 20.15
N TYR A 7 -12.82 9.48 19.60
CA TYR A 7 -12.88 9.13 18.18
C TYR A 7 -13.82 7.95 17.89
N GLY A 8 -14.64 7.53 18.87
CA GLY A 8 -15.55 6.39 18.74
C GLY A 8 -14.87 5.03 18.77
N LEU A 9 -13.58 4.96 19.15
CA LEU A 9 -12.84 3.71 19.27
C LEU A 9 -12.95 3.17 20.71
N ARG A 10 -13.32 1.89 20.85
CA ARG A 10 -13.33 1.20 22.15
C ARG A 10 -11.94 1.10 22.76
N SER A 11 -10.93 0.86 21.93
CA SER A 11 -9.53 0.74 22.32
C SER A 11 -8.63 0.97 21.11
N VAL A 12 -7.40 1.45 21.34
CA VAL A 12 -6.34 1.54 20.33
C VAL A 12 -5.00 1.24 21.00
N ALA A 13 -4.10 0.61 20.27
CA ALA A 13 -2.71 0.40 20.67
C ALA A 13 -1.81 0.91 19.54
N PHE A 14 -0.72 1.57 19.90
CA PHE A 14 0.31 2.02 18.98
C PHE A 14 1.58 1.24 19.27
N GLU A 15 2.14 0.62 18.24
CA GLU A 15 3.35 -0.18 18.36
C GLU A 15 4.39 0.31 17.36
N VAL A 16 5.64 0.39 17.82
CA VAL A 16 6.79 0.60 16.94
C VAL A 16 7.33 -0.77 16.59
N GLY A 17 7.31 -1.10 15.31
CA GLY A 17 7.68 -2.43 14.84
C GLY A 17 8.29 -2.43 13.44
N ASP A 18 8.80 -3.59 13.06
CA ASP A 18 9.26 -3.89 11.71
C ASP A 18 8.18 -4.70 11.02
N MET A 19 7.60 -4.16 9.94
CA MET A 19 6.54 -4.82 9.19
C MET A 19 7.01 -6.11 8.50
N LEU A 20 8.32 -6.35 8.40
CA LEU A 20 8.89 -7.60 7.87
C LEU A 20 8.95 -8.73 8.90
N LYS A 21 8.43 -8.49 10.11
CA LYS A 21 8.26 -9.47 11.19
C LYS A 21 6.77 -9.82 11.35
N GLU A 22 6.51 -10.76 12.25
CA GLU A 22 5.15 -11.17 12.60
C GLU A 22 4.38 -9.99 13.20
N LEU A 23 3.26 -9.66 12.57
CA LEU A 23 2.33 -8.65 13.05
C LEU A 23 1.28 -9.30 13.98
N PRO A 24 0.62 -8.50 14.85
CA PRO A 24 -0.45 -9.00 15.69
C PRO A 24 -1.57 -9.63 14.87
N LYS A 25 -2.04 -10.80 15.32
CA LYS A 25 -3.21 -11.47 14.72
C LYS A 25 -4.45 -10.60 14.87
N ALA A 26 -5.23 -10.49 13.80
CA ALA A 26 -6.45 -9.70 13.76
C ALA A 26 -7.42 -10.30 12.74
N ASP A 27 -8.69 -9.92 12.78
CA ASP A 27 -9.63 -10.33 11.75
C ASP A 27 -9.35 -9.63 10.40
N LEU A 28 -8.83 -8.40 10.44
CA LEU A 28 -8.60 -7.56 9.26
C LEU A 28 -7.22 -6.90 9.31
N LEU A 29 -6.46 -7.05 8.23
CA LEU A 29 -5.23 -6.29 7.96
C LEU A 29 -5.50 -5.22 6.90
N ILE A 30 -5.17 -3.97 7.20
CA ILE A 30 -5.25 -2.85 6.23
C ILE A 30 -3.86 -2.30 6.01
N THR A 31 -3.45 -2.19 4.75
CA THR A 31 -2.30 -1.37 4.36
C THR A 31 -2.79 -0.23 3.49
N LYS A 32 -2.36 0.99 3.79
CA LYS A 32 -2.67 2.16 2.96
C LYS A 32 -1.40 2.93 2.64
N ASP A 33 -1.09 3.07 1.35
CA ASP A 33 0.07 3.83 0.86
C ASP A 33 1.35 3.49 1.66
N THR A 34 1.54 2.20 1.95
CA THR A 34 2.63 1.73 2.82
C THR A 34 3.56 0.83 2.02
N ILE A 35 3.05 -0.28 1.49
CA ILE A 35 3.86 -1.28 0.80
C ILE A 35 4.46 -0.75 -0.53
N ILE A 36 3.87 0.27 -1.13
CA ILE A 36 4.39 0.93 -2.34
C ILE A 36 5.70 1.70 -2.12
N HIS A 37 6.11 1.92 -0.87
CA HIS A 37 7.34 2.63 -0.52
C HIS A 37 8.52 1.72 -0.16
N ILE A 38 8.33 0.40 -0.20
CA ILE A 38 9.37 -0.59 0.13
C ILE A 38 9.68 -1.45 -1.10
N PRO A 39 10.89 -2.02 -1.21
CA PRO A 39 11.24 -2.82 -2.38
C PRO A 39 10.43 -4.12 -2.47
N ASN A 40 10.28 -4.66 -3.68
CA ASN A 40 9.52 -5.87 -3.99
C ASN A 40 9.94 -7.07 -3.13
N TRP A 41 11.25 -7.23 -2.85
CA TRP A 41 11.74 -8.31 -1.98
C TRP A 41 11.19 -8.18 -0.55
N ALA A 42 11.00 -6.95 -0.07
CA ALA A 42 10.46 -6.69 1.25
C ALA A 42 8.93 -6.92 1.27
N ILE A 43 8.23 -6.58 0.18
CA ILE A 43 6.82 -6.91 -0.01
C ILE A 43 6.62 -8.43 -0.03
N LEU A 44 7.44 -9.18 -0.77
CA LEU A 44 7.41 -10.65 -0.77
C LEU A 44 7.57 -11.22 0.64
N LYS A 45 8.58 -10.76 1.38
CA LYS A 45 8.81 -11.19 2.76
C LYS A 45 7.64 -10.85 3.67
N PHE A 46 7.05 -9.66 3.54
CA PHE A 46 5.85 -9.27 4.28
C PHE A 46 4.67 -10.21 3.98
N LEU A 47 4.43 -10.52 2.70
CA LEU A 47 3.35 -11.41 2.28
C LEU A 47 3.57 -12.84 2.81
N GLU A 48 4.77 -13.38 2.69
CA GLU A 48 5.13 -14.70 3.21
C GLU A 48 4.97 -14.80 4.73
N THR A 49 5.41 -13.76 5.45
CA THR A 49 5.41 -13.75 6.92
C THR A 49 4.01 -13.55 7.49
N ASN A 50 3.20 -12.68 6.88
CA ASN A 50 1.96 -12.21 7.48
C ASN A 50 0.69 -12.64 6.73
N VAL A 51 0.70 -12.59 5.39
CA VAL A 51 -0.51 -12.76 4.59
C VAL A 51 -0.73 -14.23 4.21
N ASN A 52 0.32 -14.90 3.78
CA ASN A 52 0.32 -16.30 3.34
C ASN A 52 0.62 -17.29 4.47
N ALA A 53 0.62 -16.81 5.72
CA ALA A 53 0.85 -17.65 6.89
C ALA A 53 -0.18 -18.79 6.98
N CYS A 54 0.25 -19.97 7.40
CA CYS A 54 -0.61 -21.13 7.60
C CYS A 54 -0.53 -21.60 9.07
N PRO A 55 -1.63 -21.59 9.84
CA PRO A 55 -2.98 -21.17 9.45
C PRO A 55 -3.08 -19.66 9.19
N PRO A 56 -4.05 -19.20 8.38
CA PRO A 56 -4.25 -17.77 8.10
C PRO A 56 -4.43 -16.96 9.39
N TRP A 57 -3.71 -15.85 9.52
CA TRP A 57 -3.81 -14.96 10.67
C TRP A 57 -4.93 -13.94 10.53
N TYR A 58 -5.28 -13.58 9.30
CA TYR A 58 -6.30 -12.61 8.96
C TYR A 58 -7.43 -13.28 8.21
N LYS A 59 -8.67 -12.88 8.49
CA LYS A 59 -9.83 -13.29 7.69
C LYS A 59 -9.91 -12.49 6.40
N GLU A 60 -9.56 -11.21 6.48
CA GLU A 60 -9.57 -10.27 5.36
C GLU A 60 -8.27 -9.46 5.32
N VAL A 61 -7.81 -9.14 4.11
CA VAL A 61 -6.65 -8.28 3.87
C VAL A 61 -7.00 -7.25 2.81
N LEU A 62 -6.87 -5.97 3.16
CA LEU A 62 -7.12 -4.84 2.27
C LEU A 62 -5.80 -4.14 1.93
N PHE A 63 -5.47 -4.15 0.64
CA PHE A 63 -4.39 -3.36 0.07
C PHE A 63 -4.96 -2.12 -0.58
N ILE A 64 -4.61 -0.96 -0.03
CA ILE A 64 -5.04 0.35 -0.53
C ILE A 64 -3.77 1.10 -0.92
N HIS A 65 -3.62 1.44 -2.19
CA HIS A 65 -2.46 2.19 -2.62
C HIS A 65 -2.72 3.00 -3.87
N ASP A 66 -2.07 4.15 -3.96
CA ASP A 66 -2.10 4.99 -5.13
C ASP A 66 -1.37 4.37 -6.33
N ARG A 67 -1.82 4.75 -7.53
CA ARG A 67 -1.06 4.54 -8.76
C ARG A 67 -0.26 5.80 -9.08
N PRO A 68 1.00 5.70 -9.53
CA PRO A 68 1.79 6.86 -9.93
C PRO A 68 1.06 7.68 -10.99
N PRO A 69 1.12 9.02 -10.94
CA PRO A 69 0.44 9.86 -11.91
C PRO A 69 1.10 9.77 -13.31
N TYR A 70 0.30 9.88 -14.36
CA TYR A 70 0.74 9.73 -15.76
C TYR A 70 1.96 10.58 -16.17
N TRP A 71 2.19 11.72 -15.52
CA TRP A 71 3.33 12.59 -15.82
C TRP A 71 4.68 12.01 -15.35
N LYS A 72 4.72 11.17 -14.30
CA LYS A 72 5.97 10.50 -13.88
C LYS A 72 6.51 9.57 -14.99
N PHE A 73 5.63 9.04 -15.84
CA PHE A 73 5.99 8.21 -16.99
C PHE A 73 6.57 9.01 -18.16
N ARG A 74 6.32 10.33 -18.24
CA ARG A 74 6.74 11.17 -19.36
C ARG A 74 8.19 11.66 -19.28
N TRP A 75 8.75 11.73 -18.07
CA TRP A 75 10.07 12.32 -17.82
C TRP A 75 11.17 11.28 -17.59
N GLY A 76 10.95 10.02 -17.97
CA GLY A 76 11.93 8.94 -17.79
C GLY A 76 12.12 8.49 -16.33
N ALA A 77 11.31 8.99 -15.38
CA ALA A 77 11.30 8.51 -14.01
C ALA A 77 10.73 7.09 -13.90
N VAL A 78 9.91 6.66 -14.88
CA VAL A 78 9.48 5.27 -15.07
C VAL A 78 10.14 4.66 -16.32
N PRO A 79 10.77 3.46 -16.26
CA PRO A 79 11.27 2.77 -17.43
C PRO A 79 10.19 2.65 -18.49
N LEU A 80 10.56 2.97 -19.73
CA LEU A 80 9.73 2.67 -20.92
C LEU A 80 9.26 1.20 -20.95
N VAL A 81 10.00 0.34 -20.25
CA VAL A 81 9.82 -1.10 -20.16
C VAL A 81 8.71 -1.54 -19.19
N ARG A 82 7.85 -0.64 -18.69
CA ARG A 82 6.66 -0.99 -17.87
C ARG A 82 5.75 -2.03 -18.54
N HIS A 83 5.77 -2.12 -19.88
CA HIS A 83 5.05 -3.17 -20.60
C HIS A 83 5.63 -4.58 -20.41
N ILE A 84 6.88 -4.70 -19.94
CA ILE A 84 7.61 -5.96 -19.79
C ILE A 84 7.78 -6.32 -18.31
N VAL A 85 7.98 -5.33 -17.42
CA VAL A 85 8.12 -5.55 -15.97
C VAL A 85 6.96 -4.90 -15.24
N ARG A 86 6.02 -5.72 -14.77
CA ARG A 86 5.05 -5.32 -13.74
C ARG A 86 5.76 -5.42 -12.38
N ASN A 87 5.50 -4.48 -11.46
CA ASN A 87 6.15 -4.40 -10.14
C ASN A 87 7.66 -4.09 -10.17
N TRP A 88 8.00 -2.87 -10.56
CA TRP A 88 9.36 -2.32 -10.50
C TRP A 88 9.73 -1.76 -9.11
N ASP A 89 11.01 -1.81 -8.75
CA ASP A 89 11.50 -1.22 -7.50
C ASP A 89 11.72 0.30 -7.59
N CYS A 90 11.58 0.99 -6.45
CA CYS A 90 11.95 2.40 -6.31
C CYS A 90 13.44 2.58 -5.99
N PRO A 91 14.16 3.43 -6.73
CA PRO A 91 15.58 3.69 -6.47
C PRO A 91 15.82 4.72 -5.35
N GLY A 92 14.84 5.58 -5.02
CA GLY A 92 15.01 6.73 -4.12
C GLY A 92 14.26 6.63 -2.79
N PHE A 93 14.79 7.31 -1.77
CA PHE A 93 14.08 7.57 -0.52
C PHE A 93 12.93 8.55 -0.78
N SER A 94 11.73 8.25 -0.26
CA SER A 94 10.45 8.95 -0.55
C SER A 94 9.81 8.69 -1.91
N ASP A 95 10.37 7.80 -2.73
CA ASP A 95 9.67 7.31 -3.91
C ASP A 95 8.59 6.27 -3.56
N PHE A 96 7.70 6.01 -4.51
CA PHE A 96 6.77 4.91 -4.47
C PHE A 96 6.60 4.32 -5.86
N HIS A 97 6.36 3.01 -5.91
CA HIS A 97 6.18 2.27 -7.15
C HIS A 97 4.76 1.75 -7.28
N GLU A 98 4.39 1.49 -8.53
CA GLU A 98 3.12 0.84 -8.82
C GLU A 98 3.26 -0.64 -8.55
N ILE A 99 2.33 -1.16 -7.74
CA ILE A 99 2.21 -2.60 -7.51
C ILE A 99 0.89 -3.14 -8.09
N ASP A 100 0.98 -4.33 -8.65
CA ASP A 100 -0.10 -5.22 -9.02
C ASP A 100 0.19 -6.57 -8.37
N LEU A 101 -0.53 -6.85 -7.28
CA LEU A 101 -0.34 -8.05 -6.46
C LEU A 101 -0.78 -9.35 -7.17
N ARG A 102 -1.48 -9.26 -8.31
CA ARG A 102 -1.99 -10.42 -9.07
C ARG A 102 -0.95 -11.05 -9.99
N VAL A 103 0.14 -10.33 -10.24
CA VAL A 103 1.18 -10.72 -11.20
C VAL A 103 2.51 -10.91 -10.50
N ALA A 104 3.51 -11.38 -11.26
CA ALA A 104 4.85 -11.58 -10.75
C ALA A 104 5.41 -10.28 -10.09
N PRO A 105 6.08 -10.39 -8.94
CA PRO A 105 6.49 -11.64 -8.30
C PRO A 105 5.46 -12.24 -7.30
N TYR A 106 4.33 -11.57 -7.04
CA TYR A 106 3.45 -11.87 -5.89
C TYR A 106 2.42 -12.97 -6.13
N HIS A 107 1.78 -12.98 -7.31
CA HIS A 107 0.77 -13.97 -7.72
C HIS A 107 -0.35 -14.24 -6.69
N LEU A 108 -0.83 -13.19 -6.00
CA LEU A 108 -1.93 -13.33 -5.05
C LEU A 108 -3.27 -13.41 -5.79
N ASP A 109 -4.17 -14.25 -5.28
CA ASP A 109 -5.58 -14.30 -5.70
C ASP A 109 -6.36 -13.13 -5.07
N VAL A 110 -6.15 -11.93 -5.61
CA VAL A 110 -6.78 -10.69 -5.13
C VAL A 110 -7.66 -10.06 -6.20
N VAL A 111 -8.71 -9.38 -5.74
CA VAL A 111 -9.65 -8.64 -6.58
C VAL A 111 -9.56 -7.14 -6.33
N ASN A 112 -9.71 -6.34 -7.39
CA ASN A 112 -9.84 -4.89 -7.25
C ASN A 112 -11.28 -4.57 -6.83
N LEU A 113 -11.48 -4.19 -5.56
CA LEU A 113 -12.81 -3.83 -5.06
C LEU A 113 -13.27 -2.47 -5.59
N PHE A 114 -12.37 -1.48 -5.62
CA PHE A 114 -12.68 -0.10 -6.02
C PHE A 114 -11.47 0.52 -6.74
N GLU A 115 -11.72 1.34 -7.76
CA GLU A 115 -10.73 2.23 -8.35
C GLU A 115 -11.27 3.65 -8.27
N PHE A 116 -10.55 4.51 -7.54
CA PHE A 116 -10.87 5.93 -7.47
C PHE A 116 -9.86 6.72 -8.29
N ASN A 117 -10.35 7.61 -9.14
CA ASN A 117 -9.53 8.58 -9.85
C ASN A 117 -9.97 9.95 -9.36
N SER A 118 -9.10 10.66 -8.63
CA SER A 118 -9.35 12.06 -8.31
C SER A 118 -9.25 12.86 -9.61
N SER A 119 -10.37 12.95 -10.33
CA SER A 119 -10.44 13.70 -11.57
C SER A 119 -10.25 15.18 -11.26
N THR A 120 -9.10 15.71 -11.70
CA THR A 120 -8.77 17.14 -11.83
C THR A 120 -8.40 17.92 -10.57
N ARG A 121 -7.60 18.95 -10.82
CA ARG A 121 -7.09 20.00 -9.93
C ARG A 121 -8.16 20.75 -9.10
N ALA A 122 -9.45 20.40 -9.24
CA ALA A 122 -10.60 21.10 -8.66
C ALA A 122 -10.69 20.93 -7.13
N ASP A 123 -10.26 19.80 -6.58
CA ASP A 123 -10.41 19.53 -5.14
C ASP A 123 -9.34 20.23 -4.28
N ARG A 124 -8.29 20.82 -4.91
CA ARG A 124 -7.24 21.57 -4.19
C ARG A 124 -7.57 23.04 -3.94
N VAL A 125 -8.70 23.55 -4.47
CA VAL A 125 -9.01 24.99 -4.46
C VAL A 125 -9.91 25.39 -3.28
N MET A 126 -10.51 24.44 -2.54
CA MET A 126 -11.48 24.78 -1.50
C MET A 126 -10.92 24.91 -0.08
N ASP A 127 -9.67 24.53 0.18
CA ASP A 127 -9.10 24.49 1.54
C ASP A 127 -8.03 25.55 1.84
N ASN A 128 -7.99 26.66 1.10
CA ASN A 128 -7.15 27.81 1.50
C ASN A 128 -7.96 29.10 1.57
N PRO A 129 -8.73 29.33 2.67
CA PRO A 129 -9.25 30.64 2.95
C PRO A 129 -8.05 31.55 3.27
N LYS A 130 -7.77 32.48 2.37
CA LYS A 130 -6.98 33.66 2.71
C LYS A 130 -7.67 34.45 3.81
#